data_AF-A0A7D4B9P2-F1
#
_entry.id   AF-A0A7D4B9P2-F1
#
_cell.length_a   1.000
_cell.length_b   1.000
_cell.length_c   1.000
_cell.angle_alpha   90.00
_cell.angle_beta   90.00
_cell.angle_gamma   90.00
#
_symmetry.space_group_name_H-M   'P 1'
#
loop_
_entity.id
_entity.type
_entity.pdbx_description
1 polymer ?
#
loop_
_entity_poly.entity_id
_entity_poly.type
_entity_poly.pdbx_seq_one_letter_code
_entity_poly.pdbx_strand_id
1 'polypeptide(L)'
;MAQLYLRTSLNRFPKLAAPRVVRSTVRHWLTGCLAAGYKHAHGAWLVVLVLVSMVLPYRVYADSGLYKDFVILQAGSSTVNTYYYTNLSTSNYQYQGANLGSFTRATGGRLVLEGGEVNTYQHNGVNMQGAQLLYRVYLTGTTPGLFSSLDLPYLRAGQDGDAGNKEWTQVAAGIDLLSIAAQPGTYVLEVYLQAQGSYGGQLFTNYDGRYGANYQATFTVTSTLPLNNPSDNSELNWTTERSFDGNGNEVEASRQFTDGLGRPTQAQARNAATQQVFAAQTVYNTGGQPVLQTLAAPINNQSFNYKEGFVTAGGQNYGPGNFEDGLASNPTPVDATDPGTLGYYFSQLNAAEPLTPITSYPYSLVEPYEGPLGGTRRAAGPGDELRMGKGREAKGRDFPLRKEFDSYLSLRPQFVPGSSLTSLEYEGSKSVSVNADGRESIVVTNKEGQAIISCLSGPQYPALPVDGYISAEGPTNSSDPNAPIYQDIHLPAAGPQDVKFTMDASYTGGGRVLVVNLLTNDTTSYPIKPATAGAAPSSTSR
;
A
#
# COMPACT_ATOMS: atom_id res chain seq x y z
N MET A 1 23.01 -28.63 -3.14
CA MET A 1 22.85 -29.75 -2.18
C MET A 1 21.96 -30.84 -2.75
N ALA A 2 22.06 -32.10 -2.30
CA ALA A 2 21.35 -33.24 -2.91
C ALA A 2 20.95 -34.40 -1.99
N GLN A 3 19.78 -35.04 -2.20
CA GLN A 3 19.36 -36.30 -1.56
C GLN A 3 18.62 -37.23 -2.53
N LEU A 4 19.05 -38.50 -2.60
CA LEU A 4 18.51 -39.54 -3.50
C LEU A 4 17.24 -40.21 -2.94
N TYR A 5 16.11 -40.20 -3.67
CA TYR A 5 14.86 -40.92 -3.30
C TYR A 5 13.93 -41.28 -4.48
N LEU A 6 12.95 -42.19 -4.25
CA LEU A 6 12.13 -42.81 -5.31
C LEU A 6 10.82 -43.48 -4.81
N ARG A 7 9.61 -42.88 -5.02
CA ARG A 7 8.28 -43.56 -5.25
C ARG A 7 7.06 -42.60 -5.39
N THR A 8 5.86 -43.15 -5.61
CA THR A 8 4.61 -42.49 -6.10
C THR A 8 3.35 -42.70 -5.23
N SER A 9 2.22 -42.02 -5.52
CA SER A 9 1.08 -41.69 -4.62
C SER A 9 -0.34 -42.06 -5.14
N LEU A 10 -1.43 -41.55 -4.49
CA LEU A 10 -2.87 -41.35 -4.89
C LEU A 10 -3.92 -41.93 -3.88
N ASN A 11 -5.16 -41.41 -3.64
CA ASN A 11 -5.74 -40.03 -3.70
C ASN A 11 -7.18 -39.91 -3.07
N ARG A 12 -7.66 -38.67 -2.75
CA ARG A 12 -9.07 -38.12 -2.66
C ARG A 12 -10.16 -38.61 -1.65
N PHE A 13 -10.61 -37.72 -0.73
CA PHE A 13 -11.81 -36.80 -0.76
C PHE A 13 -13.14 -37.19 -1.50
N PRO A 14 -14.32 -36.49 -1.34
CA PRO A 14 -14.86 -35.56 -0.28
C PRO A 14 -16.43 -35.54 -0.01
N LYS A 15 -16.91 -34.60 0.86
CA LYS A 15 -18.05 -33.61 0.68
C LYS A 15 -19.55 -33.85 1.10
N LEU A 16 -20.20 -32.71 1.45
CA LEU A 16 -21.66 -32.31 1.45
C LEU A 16 -22.65 -32.85 2.54
N ALA A 17 -23.81 -32.23 2.87
CA ALA A 17 -24.25 -30.81 3.04
C ALA A 17 -25.73 -30.61 3.54
N ALA A 18 -25.97 -29.75 4.56
CA ALA A 18 -27.19 -28.92 4.86
C ALA A 18 -28.59 -29.65 4.96
N PRO A 19 -29.81 -29.00 4.98
CA PRO A 19 -30.25 -27.59 5.23
C PRO A 19 -31.59 -27.36 6.05
N ARG A 20 -31.98 -26.07 6.27
CA ARG A 20 -33.32 -25.41 5.99
C ARG A 20 -34.48 -25.15 7.02
N VAL A 21 -35.02 -23.89 6.98
CA VAL A 21 -36.38 -23.32 7.34
C VAL A 21 -36.93 -23.43 8.80
N VAL A 22 -37.97 -22.71 9.31
CA VAL A 22 -39.14 -21.95 8.76
C VAL A 22 -39.62 -20.76 9.66
N ARG A 23 -40.04 -19.59 9.08
CA ARG A 23 -41.11 -18.55 9.42
C ARG A 23 -41.46 -18.17 10.93
N SER A 24 -42.23 -17.13 11.31
CA SER A 24 -43.24 -16.25 10.64
C SER A 24 -43.56 -14.90 11.39
N THR A 25 -43.80 -13.82 10.62
CA THR A 25 -44.90 -12.80 10.65
C THR A 25 -45.61 -12.31 11.95
N VAL A 26 -45.90 -10.98 12.05
CA VAL A 26 -47.26 -10.33 12.15
C VAL A 26 -47.23 -8.82 12.59
N ARG A 27 -47.87 -7.92 11.80
CA ARG A 27 -48.71 -6.67 12.06
C ARG A 27 -48.49 -5.73 13.30
N HIS A 28 -48.89 -4.43 13.39
CA HIS A 28 -49.45 -3.36 12.50
C HIS A 28 -49.54 -1.97 13.23
N TRP A 29 -49.95 -0.92 12.47
CA TRP A 29 -50.86 0.22 12.84
C TRP A 29 -50.38 1.55 13.50
N LEU A 30 -50.86 2.65 12.88
CA LEU A 30 -51.38 3.94 13.39
C LEU A 30 -50.46 5.16 13.70
N THR A 31 -51.11 6.33 13.72
CA THR A 31 -50.58 7.71 13.53
C THR A 31 -51.42 8.75 14.30
N GLY A 32 -50.93 9.99 14.51
CA GLY A 32 -51.80 11.18 14.70
C GLY A 32 -51.27 12.42 15.45
N CYS A 33 -51.90 13.58 15.15
CA CYS A 33 -52.00 14.85 15.92
C CYS A 33 -50.77 15.81 15.96
N LEU A 34 -50.82 17.12 15.53
CA LEU A 34 -51.55 18.36 15.93
C LEU A 34 -50.84 19.17 17.07
N ALA A 35 -50.81 20.53 17.19
CA ALA A 35 -51.06 21.71 16.30
C ALA A 35 -50.73 23.09 16.97
N ALA A 36 -50.59 24.19 16.19
CA ALA A 36 -50.55 25.66 16.55
C ALA A 36 -49.40 26.20 17.46
N GLY A 37 -48.97 27.49 17.53
CA GLY A 37 -49.33 28.82 16.95
C GLY A 37 -48.19 29.88 17.24
N TYR A 38 -48.30 31.24 17.36
CA TYR A 38 -49.36 32.26 17.17
C TYR A 38 -48.86 33.76 17.25
N LYS A 39 -48.91 34.55 16.14
CA LYS A 39 -49.00 36.06 15.96
C LYS A 39 -48.01 37.14 16.51
N HIS A 40 -47.48 37.96 15.58
CA HIS A 40 -47.35 39.45 15.42
C HIS A 40 -47.16 40.50 16.55
N ALA A 41 -46.36 41.56 16.22
CA ALA A 41 -46.53 42.99 16.57
C ALA A 41 -45.79 43.95 15.57
N HIS A 42 -46.01 45.28 15.62
CA HIS A 42 -45.45 46.32 14.69
C HIS A 42 -44.97 47.61 15.43
N GLY A 43 -44.13 48.45 14.79
CA GLY A 43 -43.90 49.87 15.19
C GLY A 43 -42.76 50.59 14.43
N ALA A 44 -42.90 51.90 14.12
CA ALA A 44 -41.88 52.74 13.46
C ALA A 44 -42.12 54.27 13.68
N TRP A 45 -41.05 55.09 13.74
CA TRP A 45 -41.07 56.59 13.74
C TRP A 45 -39.73 57.20 13.24
N LEU A 46 -39.59 58.53 13.19
CA LEU A 46 -39.12 59.24 11.98
C LEU A 46 -38.34 60.57 12.22
N VAL A 47 -37.28 60.79 11.41
CA VAL A 47 -36.53 62.02 10.98
C VAL A 47 -36.52 63.31 11.85
N VAL A 48 -35.30 63.76 12.26
CA VAL A 48 -34.86 65.19 12.32
C VAL A 48 -33.31 65.31 12.22
N LEU A 49 -32.75 66.02 11.20
CA LEU A 49 -31.54 66.90 11.25
C LEU A 49 -30.96 67.20 9.85
N VAL A 50 -31.27 68.37 9.27
CA VAL A 50 -30.60 68.95 8.09
C VAL A 50 -30.70 70.48 8.15
N LEU A 51 -29.60 71.22 8.45
CA LEU A 51 -29.37 72.65 8.06
C LEU A 51 -28.07 73.34 8.55
N VAL A 52 -27.03 72.64 9.02
CA VAL A 52 -25.79 73.30 9.52
C VAL A 52 -24.51 72.67 8.93
N SER A 53 -24.17 72.98 7.68
CA SER A 53 -22.95 72.45 7.03
C SER A 53 -22.27 73.36 5.98
N MET A 54 -22.78 74.56 5.68
CA MET A 54 -22.17 75.46 4.69
C MET A 54 -21.31 76.55 5.35
N VAL A 55 -20.00 76.27 5.41
CA VAL A 55 -18.82 77.15 5.16
C VAL A 55 -17.63 76.54 5.92
N LEU A 56 -16.90 75.68 5.23
CA LEU A 56 -15.55 75.22 5.58
C LEU A 56 -14.71 75.22 4.29
N PRO A 57 -13.40 75.53 4.34
CA PRO A 57 -12.55 75.41 3.17
C PRO A 57 -12.45 73.93 2.77
N TYR A 58 -12.74 73.62 1.50
CA TYR A 58 -12.60 72.27 0.96
C TYR A 58 -11.12 71.83 1.03
N ARG A 59 -10.80 71.02 2.05
CA ARG A 59 -9.68 70.08 1.97
C ARG A 59 -10.01 69.11 0.85
N VAL A 60 -9.32 69.24 -0.27
CA VAL A 60 -9.32 68.21 -1.32
C VAL A 60 -8.56 67.01 -0.73
N TYR A 61 -9.31 66.02 -0.26
CA TYR A 61 -8.72 64.81 0.32
C TYR A 61 -8.09 63.94 -0.78
N ALA A 62 -7.03 63.23 -0.40
CA ALA A 62 -6.57 62.08 -1.17
C ALA A 62 -7.72 61.07 -1.26
N ASP A 63 -8.05 60.62 -2.47
CA ASP A 63 -9.21 59.75 -2.70
C ASP A 63 -8.81 58.57 -3.60
N SER A 64 -9.22 57.38 -3.18
CA SER A 64 -8.92 56.11 -3.83
C SER A 64 -9.73 54.98 -3.21
N GLY A 65 -10.00 53.94 -4.00
CA GLY A 65 -10.74 52.77 -3.54
C GLY A 65 -10.74 51.68 -4.61
N LEU A 66 -11.41 50.57 -4.28
CA LEU A 66 -11.76 49.52 -5.23
C LEU A 66 -13.18 49.82 -5.74
N TYR A 67 -13.47 49.56 -7.02
CA TYR A 67 -14.80 49.84 -7.60
C TYR A 67 -15.36 48.75 -8.50
N LYS A 68 -14.58 47.71 -8.80
CA LYS A 68 -14.96 46.51 -9.55
C LYS A 68 -13.97 45.41 -9.22
N ASP A 69 -14.46 44.21 -8.93
CA ASP A 69 -13.65 43.03 -8.68
C ASP A 69 -14.37 41.71 -9.02
N PHE A 70 -13.57 40.67 -9.29
CA PHE A 70 -14.05 39.29 -9.43
C PHE A 70 -12.92 38.28 -9.20
N VAL A 71 -13.32 37.04 -8.90
CA VAL A 71 -12.46 35.85 -8.82
C VAL A 71 -12.66 34.98 -10.07
N ILE A 72 -11.58 34.39 -10.57
CA ILE A 72 -11.58 33.54 -11.76
C ILE A 72 -11.35 32.08 -11.35
N LEU A 73 -12.33 31.23 -11.65
CA LEU A 73 -12.33 29.81 -11.32
C LEU A 73 -12.52 28.94 -12.57
N GLN A 74 -11.85 27.78 -12.60
CA GLN A 74 -12.15 26.68 -13.53
C GLN A 74 -12.68 25.48 -12.73
N ALA A 75 -13.75 24.84 -13.23
CA ALA A 75 -14.47 23.80 -12.49
C ALA A 75 -14.90 22.62 -13.39
N GLY A 76 -14.83 21.41 -12.84
CA GLY A 76 -15.23 20.17 -13.51
C GLY A 76 -14.24 19.78 -14.61
N SER A 77 -14.75 19.26 -15.73
CA SER A 77 -13.94 18.99 -16.93
C SER A 77 -13.66 20.22 -17.79
N SER A 78 -14.10 21.41 -17.36
CA SER A 78 -13.92 22.65 -18.12
C SER A 78 -12.53 23.27 -17.88
N THR A 79 -11.92 23.72 -18.97
CA THR A 79 -10.74 24.62 -18.98
C THR A 79 -11.12 26.09 -19.24
N VAL A 80 -12.42 26.43 -19.19
CA VAL A 80 -12.92 27.78 -19.43
C VAL A 80 -13.02 28.56 -18.12
N ASN A 81 -12.31 29.70 -18.06
CA ASN A 81 -12.38 30.65 -16.95
C ASN A 81 -13.82 31.14 -16.71
N THR A 82 -14.31 30.98 -15.48
CA THR A 82 -15.62 31.48 -15.01
C THR A 82 -15.39 32.63 -14.03
N TYR A 83 -16.08 33.75 -14.25
CA TYR A 83 -15.84 35.03 -13.57
C TYR A 83 -16.90 35.30 -12.52
N TYR A 84 -16.53 35.18 -11.24
CA TYR A 84 -17.41 35.34 -10.09
C TYR A 84 -17.18 36.70 -9.42
N TYR A 85 -18.13 37.62 -9.61
CA TYR A 85 -18.07 39.00 -9.11
C TYR A 85 -18.35 39.04 -7.61
N THR A 86 -17.43 39.66 -6.87
CA THR A 86 -17.52 39.85 -5.42
C THR A 86 -18.53 40.95 -5.08
N ASN A 87 -18.54 42.03 -5.86
CA ASN A 87 -19.57 43.06 -5.81
C ASN A 87 -20.84 42.73 -6.61
N LEU A 88 -21.96 43.42 -6.30
CA LEU A 88 -23.28 43.16 -6.88
C LEU A 88 -23.33 43.43 -8.39
N SER A 89 -23.39 42.36 -9.19
CA SER A 89 -23.75 42.41 -10.61
C SER A 89 -25.10 41.75 -10.85
N THR A 90 -25.98 42.42 -11.59
CA THR A 90 -27.30 41.90 -11.97
C THR A 90 -27.27 40.98 -13.21
N SER A 91 -26.10 40.76 -13.81
CA SER A 91 -25.92 40.00 -15.06
C SER A 91 -24.86 38.89 -15.00
N ASN A 92 -24.05 38.84 -13.95
CA ASN A 92 -22.88 37.96 -13.86
C ASN A 92 -23.02 36.99 -12.68
N TYR A 93 -22.16 35.96 -12.61
CA TYR A 93 -22.11 35.07 -11.45
C TYR A 93 -21.68 35.86 -10.21
N GLN A 94 -22.52 35.88 -9.17
CA GLN A 94 -22.17 36.46 -7.87
C GLN A 94 -21.33 35.46 -7.07
N TYR A 95 -20.22 35.92 -6.47
CA TYR A 95 -19.35 35.09 -5.64
C TYR A 95 -20.00 34.75 -4.29
N GLN A 96 -20.56 35.75 -3.60
CA GLN A 96 -21.10 35.59 -2.25
C GLN A 96 -22.28 34.63 -2.23
N GLY A 97 -22.12 33.50 -1.56
CA GLY A 97 -23.11 32.42 -1.47
C GLY A 97 -23.12 31.46 -2.66
N ALA A 98 -22.14 31.55 -3.57
CA ALA A 98 -22.03 30.62 -4.69
C ALA A 98 -21.83 29.18 -4.20
N ASN A 99 -22.49 28.23 -4.87
CA ASN A 99 -22.14 26.81 -4.81
C ASN A 99 -21.38 26.48 -6.11
N LEU A 100 -20.08 26.23 -5.99
CA LEU A 100 -19.18 25.96 -7.11
C LEU A 100 -19.33 24.54 -7.66
N GLY A 101 -20.07 23.67 -6.95
CA GLY A 101 -20.38 22.30 -7.37
C GLY A 101 -19.94 21.22 -6.38
N SER A 102 -20.02 19.98 -6.83
CA SER A 102 -19.52 18.79 -6.12
C SER A 102 -18.41 18.14 -6.92
N PHE A 103 -17.28 17.87 -6.28
CA PHE A 103 -16.02 17.49 -6.90
C PHE A 103 -15.57 16.12 -6.42
N THR A 104 -15.68 15.16 -7.33
CA THR A 104 -15.30 13.78 -7.13
C THR A 104 -13.81 13.58 -7.34
N ARG A 105 -13.07 13.17 -6.30
CA ARG A 105 -11.63 12.84 -6.43
C ARG A 105 -11.38 11.64 -7.36
N ALA A 106 -12.18 10.57 -7.22
CA ALA A 106 -12.00 9.31 -7.95
C ALA A 106 -12.24 9.37 -9.48
N THR A 107 -12.79 10.47 -10.01
CA THR A 107 -13.06 10.67 -11.45
C THR A 107 -12.34 11.89 -12.01
N GLY A 108 -11.25 12.34 -11.37
CA GLY A 108 -10.47 13.48 -11.84
C GLY A 108 -11.24 14.81 -11.85
N GLY A 109 -12.17 15.01 -10.92
CA GLY A 109 -12.81 16.32 -10.73
C GLY A 109 -11.76 17.38 -10.40
N ARG A 110 -11.88 18.57 -11.01
CA ARG A 110 -10.93 19.69 -10.87
C ARG A 110 -11.68 20.95 -10.41
N LEU A 111 -11.08 21.68 -9.46
CA LEU A 111 -11.50 23.03 -9.07
C LEU A 111 -10.25 23.88 -8.87
N VAL A 112 -9.99 24.81 -9.78
CA VAL A 112 -8.77 25.62 -9.80
C VAL A 112 -9.10 27.11 -9.66
N LEU A 113 -8.35 27.78 -8.80
CA LEU A 113 -8.27 29.23 -8.75
C LEU A 113 -7.22 29.71 -9.78
N GLU A 114 -7.70 30.28 -10.87
CA GLU A 114 -6.86 30.82 -11.94
C GLU A 114 -6.54 32.31 -11.73
N GLY A 115 -7.28 32.99 -10.84
CA GLY A 115 -6.90 34.29 -10.32
C GLY A 115 -8.08 35.20 -10.03
N GLY A 116 -7.98 36.44 -10.50
CA GLY A 116 -8.92 37.50 -10.17
C GLY A 116 -8.59 38.80 -10.90
N GLU A 117 -9.49 39.76 -10.83
CA GLU A 117 -9.29 41.13 -11.28
C GLU A 117 -9.75 42.09 -10.19
N VAL A 118 -9.06 43.21 -10.06
CA VAL A 118 -9.53 44.36 -9.29
C VAL A 118 -9.21 45.65 -10.03
N ASN A 119 -10.18 46.56 -10.07
CA ASN A 119 -9.98 47.91 -10.56
C ASN A 119 -9.99 48.91 -9.39
N THR A 120 -9.01 49.81 -9.43
CA THR A 120 -8.75 50.81 -8.39
C THR A 120 -8.77 52.21 -8.98
N TYR A 121 -9.46 53.14 -8.33
CA TYR A 121 -9.41 54.56 -8.69
C TYR A 121 -8.39 55.30 -7.83
N GLN A 122 -7.79 56.38 -8.35
CA GLN A 122 -6.87 57.26 -7.61
C GLN A 122 -6.93 58.71 -8.10
N HIS A 123 -7.14 59.64 -7.18
CA HIS A 123 -7.15 61.07 -7.45
C HIS A 123 -6.26 61.85 -6.47
N ASN A 124 -6.10 63.15 -6.71
CA ASN A 124 -5.54 64.12 -5.76
C ASN A 124 -4.13 63.78 -5.21
N GLY A 125 -3.29 63.11 -6.00
CA GLY A 125 -1.91 62.76 -5.65
C GLY A 125 -1.73 61.36 -5.03
N VAL A 126 -2.76 60.52 -5.01
CA VAL A 126 -2.61 59.09 -4.72
C VAL A 126 -1.90 58.37 -5.88
N ASN A 127 -1.09 57.36 -5.56
CA ASN A 127 -0.59 56.36 -6.51
C ASN A 127 -0.81 54.93 -6.00
N MET A 128 -1.75 54.19 -6.61
CA MET A 128 -1.96 52.75 -6.41
C MET A 128 -0.83 51.95 -7.07
N GLN A 129 -0.24 51.02 -6.34
CA GLN A 129 1.07 50.42 -6.66
C GLN A 129 1.11 48.88 -6.65
N GLY A 130 0.11 48.23 -6.07
CA GLY A 130 -0.02 46.77 -6.12
C GLY A 130 -1.42 46.31 -5.74
N ALA A 131 -1.77 45.10 -6.14
CA ALA A 131 -3.05 44.47 -5.84
C ALA A 131 -2.88 42.97 -5.60
N GLN A 132 -3.72 42.41 -4.73
CA GLN A 132 -3.68 40.98 -4.35
C GLN A 132 -5.09 40.45 -4.11
N LEU A 133 -5.32 39.21 -4.51
CA LEU A 133 -6.44 38.38 -4.07
C LEU A 133 -5.94 37.51 -2.91
N LEU A 134 -6.57 37.59 -1.75
CA LEU A 134 -6.25 36.73 -0.61
C LEU A 134 -7.35 35.68 -0.47
N TYR A 135 -6.95 34.41 -0.31
CA TYR A 135 -7.85 33.26 -0.29
C TYR A 135 -7.51 32.25 0.82
N ARG A 136 -8.51 31.53 1.31
CA ARG A 136 -8.34 30.32 2.14
C ARG A 136 -9.42 29.29 1.90
N VAL A 137 -9.10 28.02 2.13
CA VAL A 137 -10.01 26.88 2.02
C VAL A 137 -10.07 26.18 3.37
N TYR A 138 -11.28 25.92 3.89
CA TYR A 138 -11.49 25.21 5.15
C TYR A 138 -12.81 24.43 5.16
N LEU A 139 -12.91 23.40 5.98
CA LEU A 139 -14.12 22.58 6.10
C LEU A 139 -15.20 23.35 6.88
N THR A 140 -16.46 23.28 6.42
CA THR A 140 -17.59 23.92 7.10
C THR A 140 -17.68 23.44 8.56
N GLY A 141 -17.74 24.37 9.52
CA GLY A 141 -17.77 24.07 10.95
C GLY A 141 -16.39 23.95 11.64
N THR A 142 -15.28 24.05 10.90
CA THR A 142 -13.92 24.13 11.47
C THR A 142 -13.44 25.58 11.60
N THR A 143 -12.47 25.82 12.49
CA THR A 143 -11.82 27.13 12.64
C THR A 143 -11.02 27.48 11.38
N PRO A 144 -11.29 28.61 10.71
CA PRO A 144 -10.57 28.98 9.49
C PRO A 144 -9.08 29.27 9.74
N GLY A 145 -8.22 28.82 8.83
CA GLY A 145 -6.77 29.06 8.87
C GLY A 145 -6.35 30.47 8.43
N LEU A 146 -5.05 30.69 8.29
CA LEU A 146 -4.49 31.90 7.69
C LEU A 146 -4.85 32.00 6.19
N PHE A 147 -4.79 33.21 5.64
CA PHE A 147 -4.97 33.47 4.21
C PHE A 147 -3.65 33.28 3.44
N SER A 148 -3.76 32.70 2.25
CA SER A 148 -2.73 32.74 1.20
C SER A 148 -2.95 33.97 0.32
N SER A 149 -1.88 34.58 -0.17
CA SER A 149 -1.94 35.70 -1.13
C SER A 149 -1.64 35.25 -2.56
N LEU A 150 -2.39 35.75 -3.52
CA LEU A 150 -2.10 35.70 -4.95
C LEU A 150 -1.94 37.14 -5.47
N ASP A 151 -0.78 37.43 -6.06
CA ASP A 151 -0.52 38.74 -6.67
C ASP A 151 -1.34 38.93 -7.95
N LEU A 152 -1.87 40.16 -8.12
CA LEU A 152 -2.57 40.60 -9.32
C LEU A 152 -1.70 41.65 -10.03
N PRO A 153 -0.92 41.28 -11.06
CA PRO A 153 -0.10 42.21 -11.83
C PRO A 153 -0.89 43.38 -12.43
N TYR A 154 -0.25 44.55 -12.50
CA TYR A 154 -0.78 45.71 -13.22
C TYR A 154 -0.95 45.38 -14.71
N LEU A 155 -2.14 45.62 -15.26
CA LEU A 155 -2.42 45.43 -16.67
C LEU A 155 -2.42 46.75 -17.45
N ARG A 156 -3.21 47.74 -17.00
CA ARG A 156 -3.44 49.01 -17.71
C ARG A 156 -4.08 50.07 -16.81
N ALA A 157 -4.17 51.29 -17.36
CA ALA A 157 -4.94 52.39 -16.80
C ALA A 157 -5.88 52.98 -17.86
N GLY A 158 -6.96 53.65 -17.44
CA GLY A 158 -7.82 54.46 -18.30
C GLY A 158 -8.72 53.72 -19.30
N GLN A 159 -9.02 52.43 -19.09
CA GLN A 159 -9.90 51.68 -20.02
C GLN A 159 -11.33 52.24 -20.06
N ASP A 160 -11.83 52.74 -18.94
CA ASP A 160 -13.15 53.36 -18.77
C ASP A 160 -13.16 54.87 -19.08
N GLY A 161 -12.02 55.43 -19.49
CA GLY A 161 -11.85 56.83 -19.85
C GLY A 161 -11.22 57.71 -18.76
N ASP A 162 -11.07 57.23 -17.52
CA ASP A 162 -10.38 57.98 -16.45
C ASP A 162 -8.94 57.47 -16.28
N ALA A 163 -7.95 58.30 -16.61
CA ALA A 163 -6.53 57.97 -16.46
C ALA A 163 -6.08 57.75 -14.99
N GLY A 164 -6.91 58.11 -14.01
CA GLY A 164 -6.76 57.74 -12.60
C GLY A 164 -7.18 56.31 -12.29
N ASN A 165 -7.93 55.63 -13.17
CA ASN A 165 -8.35 54.25 -12.93
C ASN A 165 -7.31 53.26 -13.43
N LYS A 166 -6.97 52.27 -12.60
CA LYS A 166 -6.01 51.19 -12.88
C LYS A 166 -6.65 49.82 -12.72
N GLU A 167 -6.23 48.89 -13.55
CA GLU A 167 -6.70 47.50 -13.61
C GLU A 167 -5.55 46.54 -13.32
N TRP A 168 -5.81 45.58 -12.44
CA TRP A 168 -4.86 44.60 -11.94
C TRP A 168 -5.48 43.21 -12.11
N THR A 169 -4.80 42.27 -12.79
CA THR A 169 -5.42 40.98 -13.15
C THR A 169 -4.44 39.81 -13.19
N GLN A 170 -4.93 38.63 -12.84
CA GLN A 170 -4.26 37.33 -13.02
C GLN A 170 -5.31 36.33 -13.52
N VAL A 171 -4.96 35.55 -14.55
CA VAL A 171 -5.91 34.71 -15.31
C VAL A 171 -5.47 33.26 -15.53
N ALA A 172 -4.29 32.87 -15.04
CA ALA A 172 -3.69 31.54 -15.21
C ALA A 172 -2.79 31.13 -14.02
N ALA A 173 -3.25 31.33 -12.79
CA ALA A 173 -2.51 31.00 -11.56
C ALA A 173 -2.42 29.49 -11.25
N GLY A 174 -3.30 28.64 -11.80
CA GLY A 174 -3.19 27.19 -11.70
C GLY A 174 -3.35 26.56 -10.31
N ILE A 175 -3.89 27.29 -9.31
CA ILE A 175 -3.96 26.83 -7.92
C ILE A 175 -5.09 25.79 -7.75
N ASP A 176 -4.74 24.50 -7.62
CA ASP A 176 -5.71 23.44 -7.33
C ASP A 176 -6.23 23.50 -5.88
N LEU A 177 -7.51 23.87 -5.75
CA LEU A 177 -8.19 23.99 -4.46
C LEU A 177 -8.58 22.62 -3.89
N LEU A 178 -8.64 21.56 -4.71
CA LEU A 178 -8.96 20.20 -4.25
C LEU A 178 -7.78 19.52 -3.57
N SER A 179 -6.54 19.89 -3.90
CA SER A 179 -5.34 19.50 -3.14
C SER A 179 -5.42 19.94 -1.67
N ILE A 180 -5.93 21.16 -1.43
CA ILE A 180 -6.09 21.76 -0.10
C ILE A 180 -7.26 21.11 0.66
N ALA A 181 -8.34 20.77 -0.05
CA ALA A 181 -9.53 20.13 0.51
C ALA A 181 -9.32 18.60 0.70
N ALA A 182 -8.48 18.26 1.70
CA ALA A 182 -7.88 16.93 1.88
C ALA A 182 -8.85 15.74 2.08
N GLN A 183 -10.05 15.97 2.61
CA GLN A 183 -11.02 14.94 3.02
C GLN A 183 -12.43 15.20 2.43
N PRO A 184 -13.34 14.20 2.38
CA PRO A 184 -14.70 14.43 1.92
C PRO A 184 -15.48 15.39 2.84
N GLY A 185 -16.35 16.23 2.26
CA GLY A 185 -17.19 17.17 3.00
C GLY A 185 -17.44 18.48 2.26
N THR A 186 -18.22 19.39 2.86
CA THR A 186 -18.50 20.72 2.29
C THR A 186 -17.49 21.75 2.80
N TYR A 187 -16.75 22.34 1.89
CA TYR A 187 -15.73 23.35 2.13
C TYR A 187 -16.23 24.75 1.81
N VAL A 188 -15.68 25.73 2.53
CA VAL A 188 -15.77 27.15 2.19
C VAL A 188 -14.46 27.55 1.49
N LEU A 189 -14.59 28.21 0.34
CA LEU A 189 -13.55 29.07 -0.22
C LEU A 189 -13.90 30.50 0.20
N GLU A 190 -13.03 31.10 1.00
CA GLU A 190 -13.19 32.46 1.50
C GLU A 190 -12.12 33.36 0.91
N VAL A 191 -12.51 34.55 0.45
CA VAL A 191 -11.63 35.52 -0.20
C VAL A 191 -11.90 36.95 0.24
N TYR A 192 -10.86 37.78 0.11
CA TYR A 192 -10.97 39.23 0.03
C TYR A 192 -9.90 39.79 -0.91
N LEU A 193 -10.11 40.99 -1.43
CA LEU A 193 -9.15 41.68 -2.29
C LEU A 193 -8.54 42.86 -1.51
N GLN A 194 -7.29 43.19 -1.84
CA GLN A 194 -6.64 44.39 -1.34
C GLN A 194 -5.81 45.07 -2.42
N ALA A 195 -5.71 46.39 -2.34
CA ALA A 195 -4.84 47.19 -3.19
C ALA A 195 -4.03 48.17 -2.35
N GLN A 196 -2.71 48.18 -2.56
CA GLN A 196 -1.79 49.06 -1.87
C GLN A 196 -1.65 50.38 -2.64
N GLY A 197 -1.72 51.48 -1.90
CA GLY A 197 -1.55 52.83 -2.42
C GLY A 197 -0.52 53.62 -1.63
N SER A 198 -0.10 54.76 -2.19
CA SER A 198 0.66 55.76 -1.47
C SER A 198 0.10 57.16 -1.68
N TYR A 199 0.18 57.97 -0.63
CA TYR A 199 -0.06 59.41 -0.66
C TYR A 199 1.08 60.10 0.09
N GLY A 200 1.73 61.09 -0.54
CA GLY A 200 2.87 61.80 0.06
C GLY A 200 4.07 60.92 0.45
N GLY A 201 4.19 59.69 -0.08
CA GLY A 201 5.22 58.72 0.29
C GLY A 201 4.85 57.82 1.49
N GLN A 202 3.72 58.04 2.16
CA GLN A 202 3.17 57.09 3.14
C GLN A 202 2.39 55.99 2.42
N LEU A 203 2.50 54.74 2.86
CA LEU A 203 1.76 53.60 2.32
C LEU A 203 0.43 53.41 3.06
N PHE A 204 -0.59 52.96 2.33
CA PHE A 204 -1.88 52.52 2.87
C PHE A 204 -2.42 51.34 2.05
N THR A 205 -3.46 50.68 2.55
CA THR A 205 -4.14 49.57 1.85
C THR A 205 -5.64 49.80 1.84
N ASN A 206 -6.23 49.75 0.65
CA ASN A 206 -7.68 49.67 0.46
C ASN A 206 -8.06 48.19 0.39
N TYR A 207 -9.19 47.83 0.98
CA TYR A 207 -9.69 46.45 1.03
C TYR A 207 -11.08 46.36 0.43
N ASP A 208 -11.38 45.28 -0.29
CA ASP A 208 -12.74 44.77 -0.36
C ASP A 208 -12.81 43.35 0.20
N GLY A 209 -13.41 43.28 1.38
CA GLY A 209 -13.70 42.06 2.12
C GLY A 209 -15.03 42.19 2.84
N ARG A 210 -16.03 42.82 2.21
CA ARG A 210 -17.42 42.90 2.73
C ARG A 210 -17.48 43.34 4.21
N TYR A 211 -16.85 44.47 4.52
CA TYR A 211 -16.71 45.03 5.88
C TYR A 211 -16.05 44.09 6.92
N GLY A 212 -15.15 43.21 6.48
CA GLY A 212 -14.43 42.24 7.33
C GLY A 212 -15.16 40.90 7.53
N ALA A 213 -16.34 40.73 6.92
CA ALA A 213 -17.02 39.43 6.85
C ALA A 213 -16.48 38.53 5.72
N ASN A 214 -15.69 39.12 4.81
CA ASN A 214 -15.15 38.52 3.59
C ASN A 214 -16.23 37.96 2.64
N TYR A 215 -15.77 37.48 1.49
CA TYR A 215 -16.60 36.85 0.48
C TYR A 215 -16.45 35.34 0.57
N GLN A 216 -17.57 34.61 0.57
CA GLN A 216 -17.59 33.17 0.77
C GLN A 216 -18.37 32.45 -0.33
N ALA A 217 -17.70 31.48 -0.96
CA ALA A 217 -18.28 30.49 -1.85
C ALA A 217 -18.11 29.09 -1.23
N THR A 218 -18.89 28.12 -1.69
CA THR A 218 -18.90 26.75 -1.15
C THR A 218 -18.71 25.70 -2.23
N PHE A 219 -18.10 24.58 -1.88
CA PHE A 219 -18.01 23.40 -2.74
C PHE A 219 -18.02 22.12 -1.90
N THR A 220 -18.43 21.00 -2.48
CA THR A 220 -18.42 19.69 -1.78
C THR A 220 -17.38 18.77 -2.40
N VAL A 221 -16.48 18.21 -1.58
CA VAL A 221 -15.57 17.14 -2.01
C VAL A 221 -16.22 15.80 -1.73
N THR A 222 -16.29 14.94 -2.75
CA THR A 222 -16.90 13.61 -2.69
C THR A 222 -15.88 12.51 -3.02
N SER A 223 -16.09 11.34 -2.43
CA SER A 223 -15.52 10.09 -2.93
C SER A 223 -16.64 9.31 -3.63
N THR A 224 -16.40 8.86 -4.87
CA THR A 224 -17.34 8.02 -5.64
C THR A 224 -16.75 6.67 -6.01
N LEU A 225 -15.84 6.16 -5.19
CA LEU A 225 -15.87 4.72 -4.95
C LEU A 225 -17.11 4.55 -4.04
N PRO A 226 -18.23 4.00 -4.55
CA PRO A 226 -19.51 4.08 -3.86
C PRO A 226 -19.38 3.34 -2.53
N LEU A 227 -19.44 4.09 -1.43
CA LEU A 227 -19.21 3.60 -0.09
C LEU A 227 -20.31 2.60 0.29
N ASN A 228 -20.05 1.34 -0.02
CA ASN A 228 -20.96 0.28 0.36
C ASN A 228 -20.85 0.14 1.87
N ASN A 229 -22.00 0.20 2.54
CA ASN A 229 -22.11 -0.05 3.96
C ASN A 229 -22.94 -1.34 4.11
N PRO A 230 -22.39 -2.49 3.69
CA PRO A 230 -23.18 -3.71 3.57
C PRO A 230 -23.66 -4.20 4.94
N SER A 231 -24.66 -5.07 4.91
CA SER A 231 -25.26 -5.67 6.11
C SER A 231 -24.24 -6.34 7.03
N ASP A 232 -24.51 -6.32 8.33
CA ASP A 232 -23.65 -6.93 9.35
C ASP A 232 -23.27 -8.38 9.03
N ASN A 233 -22.02 -8.71 9.33
CA ASN A 233 -21.41 -10.03 9.16
C ASN A 233 -21.90 -11.05 10.21
N SER A 234 -23.22 -11.20 10.36
CA SER A 234 -23.87 -11.97 11.42
C SER A 234 -23.63 -13.49 11.33
N GLU A 235 -23.21 -13.98 10.16
CA GLU A 235 -22.85 -15.39 9.92
C GLU A 235 -21.34 -15.67 9.99
N LEU A 236 -20.51 -14.66 10.30
CA LEU A 236 -19.05 -14.79 10.36
C LEU A 236 -18.51 -14.55 11.78
N ASN A 237 -17.48 -15.31 12.15
CA ASN A 237 -16.69 -15.08 13.34
C ASN A 237 -15.74 -13.88 13.11
N TRP A 238 -15.67 -12.95 14.06
CA TRP A 238 -14.72 -11.84 13.99
C TRP A 238 -14.35 -11.27 15.37
N THR A 239 -13.17 -10.68 15.45
CA THR A 239 -12.70 -9.86 16.57
C THR A 239 -12.49 -8.42 16.07
N THR A 240 -12.84 -7.41 16.86
CA THR A 240 -12.61 -5.99 16.53
C THR A 240 -11.80 -5.34 17.64
N GLU A 241 -10.77 -4.60 17.27
CA GLU A 241 -9.97 -3.79 18.20
C GLU A 241 -10.14 -2.31 17.84
N ARG A 242 -10.11 -1.44 18.86
CA ARG A 242 -10.28 0.01 18.72
C ARG A 242 -9.44 0.73 19.76
N SER A 243 -8.67 1.72 19.33
CA SER A 243 -7.86 2.59 20.18
C SER A 243 -8.47 3.99 20.18
N PHE A 244 -8.49 4.65 21.34
CA PHE A 244 -9.06 5.98 21.53
C PHE A 244 -8.01 6.95 22.11
N ASP A 245 -8.09 8.23 21.75
CA ASP A 245 -7.28 9.28 22.37
C ASP A 245 -7.81 9.66 23.78
N GLY A 246 -7.08 10.54 24.47
CA GLY A 246 -7.49 11.06 25.79
C GLY A 246 -8.75 11.93 25.80
N ASN A 247 -9.34 12.21 24.64
CA ASN A 247 -10.60 12.93 24.47
C ASN A 247 -11.78 11.98 24.11
N GLY A 248 -11.51 10.70 23.84
CA GLY A 248 -12.49 9.71 23.40
C GLY A 248 -12.68 9.58 21.88
N ASN A 249 -11.81 10.18 21.06
CA ASN A 249 -11.83 10.02 19.60
C ASN A 249 -11.20 8.68 19.19
N GLU A 250 -11.81 7.95 18.26
CA GLU A 250 -11.24 6.72 17.68
C GLU A 250 -10.03 7.07 16.80
N VAL A 251 -8.82 6.68 17.22
CA VAL A 251 -7.56 6.95 16.48
C VAL A 251 -7.12 5.80 15.60
N GLU A 252 -7.51 4.58 15.96
CA GLU A 252 -7.22 3.35 15.24
C GLU A 252 -8.37 2.36 15.44
N ALA A 253 -8.69 1.59 14.39
CA ALA A 253 -9.58 0.45 14.51
C ALA A 253 -9.19 -0.64 13.50
N SER A 254 -9.36 -1.90 13.92
CA SER A 254 -9.11 -3.08 13.12
C SER A 254 -10.20 -4.13 13.31
N ARG A 255 -10.36 -5.04 12.34
CA ARG A 255 -11.20 -6.24 12.46
C ARG A 255 -10.51 -7.44 11.82
N GLN A 256 -10.39 -8.52 12.57
CA GLN A 256 -9.96 -9.82 12.06
C GLN A 256 -11.19 -10.71 11.87
N PHE A 257 -11.45 -11.14 10.64
CA PHE A 257 -12.42 -12.19 10.33
C PHE A 257 -11.78 -13.57 10.41
N THR A 258 -12.54 -14.57 10.86
CA THR A 258 -12.12 -15.97 10.94
C THR A 258 -13.16 -16.91 10.32
N ASP A 259 -12.72 -18.10 9.90
CA ASP A 259 -13.61 -19.14 9.40
C ASP A 259 -14.32 -19.93 10.53
N GLY A 260 -15.10 -20.94 10.16
CA GLY A 260 -15.77 -21.85 11.10
C GLY A 260 -14.83 -22.75 11.93
N LEU A 261 -13.52 -22.72 11.66
CA LEU A 261 -12.47 -23.38 12.44
C LEU A 261 -11.64 -22.37 13.26
N GLY A 262 -12.03 -21.09 13.28
CA GLY A 262 -11.34 -20.00 13.98
C GLY A 262 -10.07 -19.51 13.29
N ARG A 263 -9.80 -19.94 12.04
CA ARG A 263 -8.59 -19.56 11.30
C ARG A 263 -8.75 -18.18 10.64
N PRO A 264 -7.77 -17.27 10.71
CA PRO A 264 -7.89 -15.91 10.16
C PRO A 264 -8.04 -15.91 8.63
N THR A 265 -9.11 -15.32 8.12
CA THR A 265 -9.39 -15.25 6.67
C THR A 265 -9.08 -13.88 6.09
N GLN A 266 -9.58 -12.81 6.70
CA GLN A 266 -9.40 -11.45 6.22
C GLN A 266 -9.15 -10.50 7.40
N ALA A 267 -7.97 -9.89 7.42
CA ALA A 267 -7.63 -8.80 8.33
C ALA A 267 -8.06 -7.48 7.70
N GLN A 268 -8.60 -6.55 8.50
CA GLN A 268 -9.00 -5.22 8.04
C GLN A 268 -8.54 -4.14 9.01
N ALA A 269 -8.16 -2.97 8.47
CA ALA A 269 -7.80 -1.77 9.23
C ALA A 269 -8.41 -0.52 8.56
N ARG A 270 -8.81 0.48 9.34
CA ARG A 270 -9.32 1.75 8.79
C ARG A 270 -8.21 2.79 8.72
N ASN A 271 -8.03 3.39 7.55
CA ASN A 271 -7.20 4.60 7.40
C ASN A 271 -7.89 5.78 8.10
N ALA A 272 -7.26 6.37 9.12
CA ALA A 272 -7.85 7.44 9.92
C ALA A 272 -8.16 8.72 9.11
N ALA A 273 -7.36 9.04 8.08
CA ALA A 273 -7.50 10.27 7.29
C ALA A 273 -8.58 10.17 6.20
N THR A 274 -8.74 9.02 5.56
CA THR A 274 -9.76 8.81 4.50
C THR A 274 -11.02 8.11 5.00
N GLN A 275 -10.98 7.57 6.23
CA GLN A 275 -11.94 6.63 6.82
C GLN A 275 -12.15 5.34 6.00
N GLN A 276 -11.35 5.10 4.95
CA GLN A 276 -11.47 3.93 4.08
C GLN A 276 -10.90 2.69 4.77
N VAL A 277 -11.63 1.57 4.69
CA VAL A 277 -11.17 0.28 5.18
C VAL A 277 -10.30 -0.38 4.11
N PHE A 278 -9.12 -0.83 4.54
CA PHE A 278 -8.22 -1.68 3.79
C PHE A 278 -8.36 -3.11 4.32
N ALA A 279 -8.27 -4.10 3.42
CA ALA A 279 -8.22 -5.51 3.77
C ALA A 279 -6.92 -6.15 3.30
N ALA A 280 -6.48 -7.18 4.01
CA ALA A 280 -5.50 -8.16 3.56
C ALA A 280 -6.06 -9.56 3.85
N GLN A 281 -5.85 -10.51 2.95
CA GLN A 281 -6.48 -11.82 2.99
C GLN A 281 -5.45 -12.94 3.08
N THR A 282 -5.75 -13.92 3.93
CA THR A 282 -5.02 -15.18 4.06
C THR A 282 -5.77 -16.25 3.29
N VAL A 283 -5.08 -16.97 2.38
CA VAL A 283 -5.65 -18.09 1.64
C VAL A 283 -4.91 -19.37 2.02
N TYR A 284 -5.69 -20.42 2.21
CA TYR A 284 -5.28 -21.71 2.74
C TYR A 284 -5.11 -22.74 1.62
N ASN A 285 -4.16 -23.66 1.78
CA ASN A 285 -3.98 -24.80 0.88
C ASN A 285 -5.06 -25.88 1.11
N THR A 286 -5.13 -26.88 0.24
CA THR A 286 -6.05 -28.04 0.37
C THR A 286 -5.83 -28.83 1.67
N GLY A 287 -4.62 -28.78 2.24
CA GLY A 287 -4.28 -29.33 3.57
C GLY A 287 -4.71 -28.47 4.76
N GLY A 288 -5.25 -27.27 4.53
CA GLY A 288 -5.71 -26.35 5.56
C GLY A 288 -4.64 -25.49 6.24
N GLN A 289 -3.43 -25.44 5.69
CA GLN A 289 -2.32 -24.57 6.12
C GLN A 289 -2.40 -23.19 5.44
N PRO A 290 -2.08 -22.07 6.12
CA PRO A 290 -2.01 -20.76 5.48
C PRO A 290 -0.79 -20.71 4.56
N VAL A 291 -0.99 -20.37 3.29
CA VAL A 291 0.09 -20.40 2.27
C VAL A 291 0.21 -19.12 1.47
N LEU A 292 -0.88 -18.38 1.28
CA LEU A 292 -0.88 -17.12 0.53
C LEU A 292 -1.36 -16.00 1.44
N GLN A 293 -0.61 -14.89 1.43
CA GLN A 293 -0.95 -13.67 2.16
C GLN A 293 -0.90 -12.50 1.19
N THR A 294 -2.02 -11.78 1.06
CA THR A 294 -2.07 -10.61 0.17
C THR A 294 -1.38 -9.41 0.78
N LEU A 295 -0.97 -8.49 -0.09
CA LEU A 295 -0.81 -7.08 0.28
C LEU A 295 -2.16 -6.49 0.74
N ALA A 296 -2.11 -5.35 1.43
CA ALA A 296 -3.31 -4.61 1.79
C ALA A 296 -3.84 -3.80 0.59
N ALA A 297 -5.16 -3.79 0.39
CA ALA A 297 -5.84 -2.95 -0.59
C ALA A 297 -7.20 -2.44 -0.04
N PRO A 298 -7.69 -1.27 -0.48
CA PRO A 298 -8.97 -0.74 -0.04
C PRO A 298 -10.14 -1.59 -0.54
N ILE A 299 -11.14 -1.82 0.33
CA ILE A 299 -12.38 -2.55 -0.02
C ILE A 299 -13.54 -1.63 -0.42
N ASN A 300 -13.29 -0.31 -0.46
CA ASN A 300 -14.26 0.76 -0.77
C ASN A 300 -15.44 0.88 0.21
N ASN A 301 -15.25 0.47 1.46
CA ASN A 301 -16.19 0.64 2.57
C ASN A 301 -15.56 1.53 3.67
N GLN A 302 -16.37 2.12 4.56
CA GLN A 302 -15.91 2.76 5.80
C GLN A 302 -16.13 1.90 7.06
N SER A 303 -17.05 0.93 6.99
CA SER A 303 -17.31 -0.06 8.02
C SER A 303 -16.56 -1.37 7.77
N PHE A 304 -16.16 -2.04 8.85
CA PHE A 304 -15.46 -3.32 8.80
C PHE A 304 -16.39 -4.47 8.44
N ASN A 305 -16.55 -4.71 7.14
CA ASN A 305 -17.39 -5.77 6.61
C ASN A 305 -16.59 -6.64 5.64
N TYR A 306 -16.78 -7.95 5.76
CA TYR A 306 -16.03 -8.96 5.01
C TYR A 306 -16.26 -8.78 3.51
N LYS A 307 -15.17 -8.54 2.78
CA LYS A 307 -15.22 -8.42 1.32
C LYS A 307 -15.06 -9.82 0.73
N GLU A 308 -16.18 -10.49 0.45
CA GLU A 308 -16.17 -11.59 -0.51
C GLU A 308 -15.74 -11.06 -1.89
N GLY A 309 -15.05 -11.90 -2.67
CA GLY A 309 -14.45 -11.49 -3.94
C GLY A 309 -13.32 -10.47 -3.80
N PHE A 310 -12.74 -10.25 -2.60
CA PHE A 310 -11.58 -9.36 -2.44
C PHE A 310 -10.39 -9.81 -3.30
N VAL A 311 -10.20 -11.12 -3.45
CA VAL A 311 -9.26 -11.72 -4.39
C VAL A 311 -10.01 -12.72 -5.24
N THR A 312 -9.96 -12.56 -6.55
CA THR A 312 -10.53 -13.50 -7.52
C THR A 312 -9.55 -13.83 -8.64
N ALA A 313 -9.80 -14.95 -9.32
CA ALA A 313 -9.21 -15.28 -10.60
C ALA A 313 -10.28 -15.97 -11.48
N GLY A 314 -10.48 -15.48 -12.70
CA GLY A 314 -11.54 -15.94 -13.59
C GLY A 314 -12.96 -15.66 -13.07
N GLY A 315 -13.13 -14.62 -12.24
CA GLY A 315 -14.40 -14.27 -11.61
C GLY A 315 -14.83 -15.23 -10.49
N GLN A 316 -13.90 -16.00 -9.91
CA GLN A 316 -14.13 -16.90 -8.77
C GLN A 316 -13.19 -16.56 -7.61
N ASN A 317 -13.63 -16.74 -6.36
CA ASN A 317 -12.80 -16.51 -5.16
C ASN A 317 -11.46 -17.27 -5.26
N TYR A 318 -10.34 -16.55 -5.07
CA TYR A 318 -9.00 -17.10 -5.23
C TYR A 318 -8.68 -18.17 -4.18
N GLY A 319 -8.18 -19.34 -4.61
CA GLY A 319 -8.01 -20.52 -3.74
C GLY A 319 -7.02 -21.56 -4.28
N PRO A 320 -6.93 -22.74 -3.64
CA PRO A 320 -6.02 -23.84 -4.00
C PRO A 320 -5.88 -24.11 -5.50
N GLY A 321 -7.00 -24.18 -6.23
CA GLY A 321 -7.03 -24.43 -7.67
C GLY A 321 -6.38 -23.34 -8.55
N ASN A 322 -5.88 -22.25 -7.95
CA ASN A 322 -5.13 -21.20 -8.65
C ASN A 322 -3.61 -21.30 -8.45
N PHE A 323 -3.12 -22.08 -7.47
CA PHE A 323 -1.70 -22.13 -7.09
C PHE A 323 -1.16 -23.52 -6.69
N GLU A 324 -2.00 -24.55 -6.60
CA GLU A 324 -1.59 -25.94 -6.35
C GLU A 324 -1.42 -26.75 -7.66
N ASP A 325 -1.12 -28.04 -7.54
CA ASP A 325 -0.90 -28.98 -8.64
C ASP A 325 0.08 -28.39 -9.71
N GLY A 326 -0.31 -28.39 -10.98
CA GLY A 326 0.48 -27.85 -12.09
C GLY A 326 0.70 -26.33 -12.06
N LEU A 327 0.04 -25.60 -11.16
CA LEU A 327 0.17 -24.15 -10.99
C LEU A 327 1.17 -23.76 -9.89
N ALA A 328 1.73 -24.72 -9.14
CA ALA A 328 2.71 -24.46 -8.08
C ALA A 328 3.97 -23.70 -8.55
N SER A 329 4.33 -23.76 -9.83
CA SER A 329 5.41 -22.94 -10.43
C SER A 329 4.90 -21.91 -11.44
N ASN A 330 3.59 -21.71 -11.56
CA ASN A 330 3.00 -20.64 -12.35
C ASN A 330 1.56 -20.38 -11.88
N PRO A 331 1.36 -19.71 -10.74
CA PRO A 331 0.03 -19.47 -10.19
C PRO A 331 -0.79 -18.55 -11.11
N THR A 332 -2.11 -18.58 -10.94
CA THR A 332 -3.02 -17.76 -11.74
C THR A 332 -2.86 -16.28 -11.35
N PRO A 333 -2.82 -15.33 -12.29
CA PRO A 333 -2.92 -13.90 -11.97
C PRO A 333 -4.26 -13.59 -11.28
N VAL A 334 -4.31 -12.53 -10.48
CA VAL A 334 -5.58 -12.03 -9.92
C VAL A 334 -6.38 -11.24 -10.97
N ASP A 335 -7.70 -11.22 -10.85
CA ASP A 335 -8.56 -10.40 -11.71
C ASP A 335 -8.42 -8.91 -11.37
N ALA A 336 -8.25 -8.07 -12.39
CA ALA A 336 -8.22 -6.62 -12.28
C ALA A 336 -9.51 -5.98 -12.85
N THR A 337 -10.67 -6.43 -12.36
CA THR A 337 -11.99 -6.01 -12.88
C THR A 337 -12.68 -4.98 -11.98
N ASP A 338 -12.92 -5.33 -10.71
CA ASP A 338 -13.93 -4.66 -9.90
C ASP A 338 -13.32 -3.73 -8.83
N PRO A 339 -13.77 -2.46 -8.72
CA PRO A 339 -13.32 -1.55 -7.68
C PRO A 339 -13.54 -2.11 -6.26
N GLY A 340 -12.50 -2.02 -5.42
CA GLY A 340 -12.50 -2.58 -4.06
C GLY A 340 -12.11 -4.06 -3.99
N THR A 341 -11.43 -4.55 -5.04
CA THR A 341 -10.70 -5.82 -5.05
C THR A 341 -9.19 -5.56 -5.05
N LEU A 342 -8.43 -6.55 -4.59
CA LEU A 342 -6.96 -6.52 -4.56
C LEU A 342 -6.37 -6.28 -5.94
N GLY A 343 -6.82 -7.03 -6.95
CA GLY A 343 -6.28 -6.96 -8.31
C GLY A 343 -6.59 -5.64 -9.02
N TYR A 344 -7.79 -5.06 -8.82
CA TYR A 344 -8.10 -3.73 -9.34
C TYR A 344 -7.14 -2.65 -8.78
N TYR A 345 -6.87 -2.68 -7.47
CA TYR A 345 -6.04 -1.67 -6.81
C TYR A 345 -4.56 -1.73 -7.24
N PHE A 346 -4.01 -2.93 -7.44
CA PHE A 346 -2.67 -3.13 -7.99
C PHE A 346 -2.64 -3.19 -9.54
N SER A 347 -3.54 -2.47 -10.22
CA SER A 347 -3.62 -2.41 -11.69
C SER A 347 -3.65 -0.99 -12.24
N GLN A 348 -3.48 -0.89 -13.58
CA GLN A 348 -3.64 0.37 -14.34
C GLN A 348 -5.06 0.98 -14.24
N LEU A 349 -6.06 0.24 -13.75
CA LEU A 349 -7.42 0.77 -13.56
C LEU A 349 -7.58 1.58 -12.26
N ASN A 350 -6.59 1.56 -11.36
CA ASN A 350 -6.62 2.32 -10.10
C ASN A 350 -6.44 3.83 -10.36
N ALA A 351 -7.54 4.50 -10.65
CA ALA A 351 -7.59 5.95 -10.81
C ALA A 351 -7.50 6.73 -9.47
N ALA A 352 -7.62 6.05 -8.32
CA ALA A 352 -7.59 6.70 -7.01
C ALA A 352 -6.16 6.95 -6.52
N GLU A 353 -5.25 6.00 -6.74
CA GLU A 353 -3.84 6.11 -6.38
C GLU A 353 -2.93 5.65 -7.56
N PRO A 354 -2.74 6.51 -8.59
CA PRO A 354 -2.04 6.13 -9.84
C PRO A 354 -0.53 5.83 -9.69
N LEU A 355 0.03 6.01 -8.49
CA LEU A 355 1.42 5.68 -8.15
C LEU A 355 1.57 4.30 -7.49
N THR A 356 0.46 3.59 -7.25
CA THR A 356 0.48 2.23 -6.70
C THR A 356 1.17 1.26 -7.69
N PRO A 357 2.11 0.41 -7.24
CA PRO A 357 2.80 -0.54 -8.12
C PRO A 357 1.83 -1.48 -8.84
N ILE A 358 1.96 -1.57 -10.16
CA ILE A 358 1.12 -2.45 -10.99
C ILE A 358 1.68 -3.88 -10.93
N THR A 359 0.86 -4.85 -10.50
CA THR A 359 1.21 -6.27 -10.56
C THR A 359 -0.02 -7.18 -10.57
N SER A 360 0.08 -8.28 -11.31
CA SER A 360 -0.92 -9.36 -11.32
C SER A 360 -0.74 -10.37 -10.16
N TYR A 361 0.28 -10.17 -9.30
CA TYR A 361 0.63 -11.05 -8.17
C TYR A 361 0.85 -10.24 -6.87
N PRO A 362 -0.13 -9.47 -6.38
CA PRO A 362 -0.04 -8.66 -5.15
C PRO A 362 -0.16 -9.49 -3.85
N TYR A 363 0.56 -10.62 -3.77
CA TYR A 363 0.56 -11.54 -2.64
C TYR A 363 1.90 -12.28 -2.53
N SER A 364 2.30 -12.64 -1.31
CA SER A 364 3.33 -13.67 -1.09
C SER A 364 2.69 -15.06 -1.12
N LEU A 365 3.42 -16.07 -1.58
CA LEU A 365 2.98 -17.47 -1.65
C LEU A 365 4.05 -18.40 -1.09
N VAL A 366 3.66 -19.37 -0.25
CA VAL A 366 4.51 -20.36 0.38
C VAL A 366 4.09 -21.75 -0.08
N GLU A 367 5.03 -22.52 -0.63
CA GLU A 367 4.86 -23.95 -0.84
C GLU A 367 5.48 -24.70 0.35
N PRO A 368 4.68 -25.42 1.17
CA PRO A 368 5.20 -26.27 2.23
C PRO A 368 5.76 -27.59 1.66
N TYR A 369 6.45 -28.37 2.50
CA TYR A 369 6.75 -29.77 2.18
C TYR A 369 5.52 -30.67 2.37
N GLU A 370 5.36 -31.66 1.49
CA GLU A 370 4.40 -32.74 1.70
C GLU A 370 4.92 -33.70 2.80
N GLY A 371 4.07 -33.99 3.79
CA GLY A 371 4.34 -34.99 4.83
C GLY A 371 4.29 -34.46 6.27
N PRO A 372 4.44 -35.34 7.27
CA PRO A 372 4.23 -35.02 8.68
C PRO A 372 5.32 -34.12 9.30
N LEU A 373 6.43 -33.90 8.60
CA LEU A 373 7.52 -33.03 9.06
C LEU A 373 7.24 -31.54 8.82
N GLY A 374 6.35 -31.21 7.88
CA GLY A 374 5.98 -29.82 7.55
C GLY A 374 7.15 -28.95 7.08
N GLY A 375 7.10 -27.66 7.42
CA GLY A 375 8.09 -26.67 7.01
C GLY A 375 7.91 -26.13 5.58
N THR A 376 8.65 -25.07 5.26
CA THR A 376 8.59 -24.37 3.96
C THR A 376 9.56 -24.99 2.96
N ARG A 377 9.05 -25.45 1.82
CA ARG A 377 9.87 -25.87 0.67
C ARG A 377 10.41 -24.65 -0.08
N ARG A 378 9.54 -23.70 -0.40
CA ARG A 378 9.90 -22.41 -1.00
C ARG A 378 8.86 -21.33 -0.74
N ALA A 379 9.28 -20.07 -0.76
CA ALA A 379 8.44 -18.89 -0.56
C ALA A 379 8.74 -17.82 -1.62
N ALA A 380 7.68 -17.24 -2.18
CA ALA A 380 7.69 -16.20 -3.19
C ALA A 380 7.18 -14.88 -2.62
N GLY A 381 7.75 -13.76 -3.08
CA GLY A 381 7.32 -12.42 -2.72
C GLY A 381 6.21 -11.88 -3.64
N PRO A 382 5.53 -10.80 -3.25
CA PRO A 382 4.59 -10.10 -4.11
C PRO A 382 5.30 -9.41 -5.29
N GLY A 383 4.63 -9.35 -6.43
CA GLY A 383 5.14 -8.74 -7.66
C GLY A 383 5.49 -9.75 -8.76
N ASP A 384 5.30 -9.36 -10.02
CA ASP A 384 5.52 -10.20 -11.20
C ASP A 384 6.95 -10.77 -11.34
N GLU A 385 7.94 -10.17 -10.69
CA GLU A 385 9.33 -10.61 -10.66
C GLU A 385 9.71 -11.47 -9.44
N LEU A 386 8.92 -11.42 -8.36
CA LEU A 386 9.15 -12.17 -7.12
C LEU A 386 8.20 -13.37 -6.96
N ARG A 387 7.19 -13.48 -7.82
CA ARG A 387 6.19 -14.55 -7.82
C ARG A 387 6.81 -15.94 -7.98
N MET A 388 6.07 -16.93 -7.48
CA MET A 388 6.42 -18.35 -7.61
C MET A 388 6.58 -18.74 -9.09
N GLY A 389 7.72 -19.35 -9.43
CA GLY A 389 8.09 -19.72 -10.80
C GLY A 389 9.15 -18.82 -11.45
N LYS A 390 9.51 -17.68 -10.84
CA LYS A 390 10.53 -16.75 -11.37
C LYS A 390 11.97 -17.12 -11.02
N GLY A 391 12.20 -18.16 -10.20
CA GLY A 391 13.54 -18.57 -9.76
C GLY A 391 14.15 -17.68 -8.68
N ARG A 392 13.38 -16.68 -8.20
CA ARG A 392 13.73 -15.80 -7.07
C ARG A 392 13.04 -16.22 -5.76
N GLU A 393 12.58 -17.47 -5.68
CA GLU A 393 11.94 -17.96 -4.47
C GLU A 393 12.99 -18.15 -3.37
N ALA A 394 12.69 -17.70 -2.15
CA ALA A 394 13.45 -18.10 -0.98
C ALA A 394 13.19 -19.60 -0.72
N LYS A 395 14.21 -20.37 -0.37
CA LYS A 395 14.12 -21.85 -0.20
C LYS A 395 14.72 -22.27 1.13
N GLY A 396 14.17 -23.33 1.72
CA GLY A 396 14.59 -23.82 3.04
C GLY A 396 14.62 -25.35 3.11
N ARG A 397 15.61 -25.91 3.83
CA ARG A 397 15.54 -27.27 4.37
C ARG A 397 16.47 -27.42 5.58
N ASP A 398 16.01 -28.20 6.55
CA ASP A 398 16.78 -28.65 7.70
C ASP A 398 17.11 -30.15 7.57
N PHE A 399 18.29 -30.54 8.05
CA PHE A 399 18.78 -31.92 8.02
C PHE A 399 19.31 -32.33 9.40
N PRO A 400 19.11 -33.58 9.86
CA PRO A 400 19.89 -34.13 10.95
C PRO A 400 21.35 -34.28 10.50
N LEU A 401 22.29 -34.01 11.40
CA LEU A 401 23.71 -34.22 11.14
C LEU A 401 24.10 -35.69 11.19
N ARG A 402 25.06 -36.09 10.35
CA ARG A 402 25.81 -37.34 10.44
C ARG A 402 27.30 -37.00 10.61
N LYS A 403 28.20 -37.80 10.03
CA LYS A 403 29.66 -37.69 10.24
C LYS A 403 30.35 -36.63 9.35
N GLU A 404 29.62 -35.89 8.53
CA GLU A 404 30.17 -34.91 7.59
C GLU A 404 30.95 -33.76 8.27
N PHE A 405 30.76 -33.53 9.57
CA PHE A 405 31.55 -32.57 10.34
C PHE A 405 32.67 -33.18 11.21
N ASP A 406 32.79 -34.51 11.33
CA ASP A 406 33.80 -35.15 12.19
C ASP A 406 35.24 -34.76 11.80
N SER A 407 35.50 -34.67 10.49
CA SER A 407 36.79 -34.18 9.96
C SER A 407 37.07 -32.72 10.40
N TYR A 408 36.11 -31.82 10.24
CA TYR A 408 36.21 -30.43 10.69
C TYR A 408 36.41 -30.34 12.22
N LEU A 409 35.66 -31.12 12.99
CA LEU A 409 35.73 -31.15 14.45
C LEU A 409 37.09 -31.68 14.94
N SER A 410 37.70 -32.64 14.24
CA SER A 410 39.06 -33.12 14.54
C SER A 410 40.14 -32.05 14.33
N LEU A 411 39.94 -31.14 13.37
CA LEU A 411 40.85 -30.03 13.07
C LEU A 411 40.59 -28.79 13.95
N ARG A 412 39.34 -28.59 14.41
CA ARG A 412 38.91 -27.40 15.15
C ARG A 412 39.79 -27.03 16.35
N PRO A 413 40.28 -27.96 17.21
CA PRO A 413 41.17 -27.61 18.32
C PRO A 413 42.50 -26.96 17.92
N GLN A 414 42.95 -27.13 16.67
CA GLN A 414 44.17 -26.49 16.15
C GLN A 414 43.97 -24.97 15.93
N PHE A 415 42.72 -24.54 15.73
CA PHE A 415 42.35 -23.14 15.48
C PHE A 415 41.62 -22.50 16.68
N VAL A 416 40.91 -23.31 17.48
CA VAL A 416 40.17 -22.89 18.68
C VAL A 416 40.56 -23.81 19.84
N PRO A 417 41.63 -23.50 20.59
CA PRO A 417 42.07 -24.31 21.72
C PRO A 417 40.95 -24.54 22.74
N GLY A 418 40.74 -25.79 23.13
CA GLY A 418 39.68 -26.19 24.07
C GLY A 418 38.30 -26.46 23.44
N SER A 419 38.13 -26.38 22.11
CA SER A 419 36.90 -26.82 21.46
C SER A 419 36.68 -28.33 21.60
N SER A 420 35.45 -28.78 21.82
CA SER A 420 35.14 -30.22 21.92
C SER A 420 35.42 -31.00 20.64
N LEU A 421 35.78 -32.28 20.82
CA LEU A 421 36.01 -33.29 19.79
C LEU A 421 34.81 -34.25 19.59
N THR A 422 33.70 -34.05 20.31
CA THR A 422 32.50 -34.89 20.15
C THR A 422 31.96 -34.81 18.73
N SER A 423 31.63 -35.94 18.11
CA SER A 423 30.86 -35.98 16.86
C SER A 423 29.51 -35.29 17.04
N LEU A 424 28.98 -34.76 15.94
CA LEU A 424 27.64 -34.17 15.85
C LEU A 424 26.59 -35.13 15.27
N GLU A 425 26.96 -36.38 14.96
CA GLU A 425 26.06 -37.39 14.42
C GLU A 425 24.81 -37.56 15.32
N TYR A 426 23.64 -37.24 14.75
CA TYR A 426 22.32 -37.12 15.42
C TYR A 426 22.23 -36.09 16.58
N GLU A 427 23.32 -35.44 16.96
CA GLU A 427 23.44 -34.50 18.09
C GLU A 427 23.33 -33.02 17.66
N GLY A 428 22.87 -32.77 16.43
CA GLY A 428 22.63 -31.43 15.89
C GLY A 428 21.93 -31.44 14.53
N SER A 429 21.71 -30.24 13.97
CA SER A 429 21.05 -30.04 12.69
C SER A 429 21.79 -29.05 11.79
N LYS A 430 21.63 -29.23 10.47
CA LYS A 430 22.10 -28.32 9.42
C LYS A 430 20.88 -27.64 8.80
N SER A 431 20.77 -26.34 8.99
CA SER A 431 19.77 -25.48 8.35
C SER A 431 20.35 -24.84 7.10
N VAL A 432 19.58 -24.86 6.01
CA VAL A 432 20.00 -24.38 4.70
C VAL A 432 18.92 -23.47 4.14
N SER A 433 19.31 -22.22 3.89
CA SER A 433 18.43 -21.20 3.34
C SER A 433 19.01 -20.62 2.05
N VAL A 434 18.15 -20.28 1.10
CA VAL A 434 18.51 -19.51 -0.10
C VAL A 434 17.62 -18.30 -0.15
N ASN A 435 18.19 -17.11 -0.37
CA ASN A 435 17.43 -15.86 -0.48
C ASN A 435 16.97 -15.60 -1.93
N ALA A 436 16.16 -14.54 -2.13
CA ALA A 436 15.63 -14.17 -3.45
C ALA A 436 16.70 -13.75 -4.48
N ASP A 437 17.94 -13.47 -4.05
CA ASP A 437 19.09 -13.18 -4.92
C ASP A 437 19.88 -14.45 -5.30
N GLY A 438 19.46 -15.64 -4.86
CA GLY A 438 20.18 -16.90 -5.05
C GLY A 438 21.39 -17.09 -4.14
N ARG A 439 21.55 -16.28 -3.08
CA ARG A 439 22.61 -16.46 -2.08
C ARG A 439 22.20 -17.55 -1.09
N GLU A 440 23.07 -18.54 -0.90
CA GLU A 440 22.88 -19.62 0.05
C GLU A 440 23.51 -19.25 1.40
N SER A 441 22.79 -19.50 2.49
CA SER A 441 23.28 -19.39 3.87
C SER A 441 23.04 -20.71 4.60
N ILE A 442 24.10 -21.25 5.18
CA ILE A 442 24.13 -22.53 5.87
C ILE A 442 24.49 -22.27 7.32
N VAL A 443 23.68 -22.78 8.24
CA VAL A 443 23.91 -22.73 9.69
C VAL A 443 23.87 -24.15 10.22
N VAL A 444 24.84 -24.49 11.07
CA VAL A 444 24.89 -25.76 11.79
C VAL A 444 24.69 -25.48 13.27
N THR A 445 23.75 -26.19 13.89
CA THR A 445 23.45 -26.08 15.32
C THR A 445 23.65 -27.41 16.03
N ASN A 446 24.01 -27.37 17.32
CA ASN A 446 23.88 -28.53 18.20
C ASN A 446 22.41 -28.74 18.60
N LYS A 447 22.11 -29.85 19.29
CA LYS A 447 20.78 -30.14 19.85
C LYS A 447 20.26 -29.07 20.82
N GLU A 448 21.15 -28.27 21.43
CA GLU A 448 20.79 -27.09 22.22
C GLU A 448 20.39 -25.86 21.38
N GLY A 449 20.38 -25.96 20.04
CA GLY A 449 20.01 -24.90 19.11
C GLY A 449 21.06 -23.81 18.92
N GLN A 450 22.27 -23.99 19.46
CA GLN A 450 23.35 -23.02 19.37
C GLN A 450 24.07 -23.14 18.03
N ALA A 451 24.16 -22.04 17.27
CA ALA A 451 24.93 -22.00 16.03
C ALA A 451 26.43 -22.21 16.32
N ILE A 452 27.00 -23.29 15.77
CA ILE A 452 28.40 -23.71 15.94
C ILE A 452 29.23 -23.56 14.67
N ILE A 453 28.57 -23.52 13.50
CA ILE A 453 29.17 -23.19 12.20
C ILE A 453 28.16 -22.35 11.42
N SER A 454 28.63 -21.31 10.73
CA SER A 454 27.85 -20.58 9.74
C SER A 454 28.72 -20.29 8.52
N CYS A 455 28.20 -20.53 7.31
CA CYS A 455 28.89 -20.18 6.07
C CYS A 455 27.91 -19.70 4.99
N LEU A 456 28.45 -18.96 4.03
CA LEU A 456 27.73 -18.48 2.86
C LEU A 456 28.23 -19.20 1.61
N SER A 457 27.31 -19.46 0.68
CA SER A 457 27.56 -20.08 -0.61
C SER A 457 26.74 -19.36 -1.69
N GLY A 458 27.02 -19.63 -2.98
CA GLY A 458 26.41 -18.92 -4.10
C GLY A 458 27.39 -18.64 -5.25
N PRO A 459 26.89 -18.10 -6.38
CA PRO A 459 27.69 -17.81 -7.58
C PRO A 459 28.82 -16.78 -7.38
N GLN A 460 28.77 -16.01 -6.29
CA GLN A 460 29.78 -14.99 -5.94
C GLN A 460 31.07 -15.57 -5.32
N TYR A 461 31.16 -16.88 -5.11
CA TYR A 461 32.35 -17.56 -4.57
C TYR A 461 33.06 -18.36 -5.68
N PRO A 462 34.37 -18.67 -5.55
CA PRO A 462 35.10 -19.44 -6.55
C PRO A 462 34.70 -20.93 -6.56
N ALA A 463 34.70 -21.53 -7.75
CA ALA A 463 34.58 -22.97 -7.93
C ALA A 463 35.74 -23.71 -7.24
N LEU A 464 35.46 -24.88 -6.66
CA LEU A 464 36.46 -25.77 -6.08
C LEU A 464 36.14 -27.22 -6.48
N PRO A 465 37.12 -28.01 -6.94
CA PRO A 465 36.89 -29.41 -7.27
C PRO A 465 36.42 -30.17 -6.03
N VAL A 466 35.50 -31.12 -6.22
CA VAL A 466 34.94 -31.95 -5.16
C VAL A 466 35.27 -33.41 -5.47
N ASP A 467 36.35 -33.91 -4.87
CA ASP A 467 36.79 -35.30 -4.99
C ASP A 467 36.19 -36.15 -3.87
N GLY A 468 35.07 -36.82 -4.15
CA GLY A 468 34.42 -37.76 -3.23
C GLY A 468 35.07 -39.15 -3.26
N TYR A 469 35.34 -39.71 -2.08
CA TYR A 469 35.66 -41.12 -1.91
C TYR A 469 34.45 -41.85 -1.33
N ILE A 470 34.00 -42.92 -2.00
CA ILE A 470 32.93 -43.79 -1.54
C ILE A 470 33.58 -45.08 -1.05
N SER A 471 33.66 -45.24 0.27
CA SER A 471 34.07 -46.51 0.87
C SER A 471 33.05 -47.59 0.52
N ALA A 472 33.54 -48.75 0.07
CA ALA A 472 32.74 -49.96 -0.03
C ALA A 472 32.56 -50.62 1.35
N GLU A 473 32.13 -49.83 2.35
CA GLU A 473 31.45 -50.43 3.51
C GLU A 473 30.18 -51.09 2.97
N GLY A 474 30.13 -52.41 3.09
CA GLY A 474 29.20 -53.23 2.32
C GLY A 474 27.73 -53.02 2.68
N PRO A 475 26.81 -53.79 2.08
CA PRO A 475 25.38 -53.80 2.46
C PRO A 475 25.12 -54.31 3.90
N THR A 476 26.17 -54.47 4.72
CA THR A 476 26.16 -54.85 6.12
C THR A 476 26.45 -53.65 7.02
N ASN A 477 25.69 -52.56 6.87
CA ASN A 477 25.45 -51.65 7.98
C ASN A 477 24.45 -52.30 8.96
N SER A 478 24.80 -53.50 9.45
CA SER A 478 24.01 -54.33 10.37
C SER A 478 24.04 -53.81 11.81
N SER A 479 24.80 -52.75 12.05
CA SER A 479 24.98 -52.03 13.32
C SER A 479 24.14 -50.77 13.46
N ASP A 480 23.73 -50.13 12.36
CA ASP A 480 22.85 -48.95 12.36
C ASP A 480 21.62 -49.19 11.46
N PRO A 481 20.57 -49.84 11.97
CA PRO A 481 19.32 -50.04 11.21
C PRO A 481 18.52 -48.75 10.97
N ASN A 482 18.96 -47.62 11.54
CA ASN A 482 18.36 -46.30 11.32
C ASN A 482 19.12 -45.48 10.26
N ALA A 483 20.16 -46.05 9.65
CA ALA A 483 20.98 -45.36 8.66
C ALA A 483 20.17 -44.98 7.41
N PRO A 484 20.10 -43.68 7.04
CA PRO A 484 19.47 -43.28 5.80
C PRO A 484 20.21 -43.84 4.58
N ILE A 485 19.46 -44.17 3.52
CA ILE A 485 19.99 -44.63 2.22
C ILE A 485 20.65 -43.51 1.39
N TYR A 486 20.95 -42.38 2.01
CA TYR A 486 21.51 -41.17 1.41
C TYR A 486 22.49 -40.52 2.40
N GLN A 487 23.46 -39.79 1.85
CA GLN A 487 24.32 -38.88 2.60
C GLN A 487 24.20 -37.50 1.94
N ASP A 488 24.07 -36.44 2.74
CA ASP A 488 24.01 -35.08 2.19
C ASP A 488 25.41 -34.61 1.75
N ILE A 489 25.44 -33.91 0.62
CA ILE A 489 26.65 -33.30 0.05
C ILE A 489 26.33 -31.85 -0.30
N HIS A 490 27.04 -30.92 0.34
CA HIS A 490 27.04 -29.53 -0.13
C HIS A 490 28.00 -29.35 -1.30
N LEU A 491 27.43 -29.37 -2.50
CA LEU A 491 28.06 -28.78 -3.68
C LEU A 491 27.74 -27.28 -3.69
N PRO A 492 28.72 -26.37 -3.54
CA PRO A 492 28.49 -24.93 -3.56
C PRO A 492 27.99 -24.47 -4.94
N ALA A 493 27.06 -23.51 -4.98
CA ALA A 493 26.55 -22.91 -6.23
C ALA A 493 27.56 -21.99 -6.97
N ALA A 494 28.85 -22.16 -6.69
CA ALA A 494 29.98 -21.45 -7.26
C ALA A 494 30.37 -21.99 -8.65
N GLY A 495 29.50 -21.81 -9.64
CA GLY A 495 29.77 -22.16 -11.04
C GLY A 495 29.85 -23.67 -11.33
N PRO A 496 30.42 -24.08 -12.50
CA PRO A 496 30.58 -25.48 -12.86
C PRO A 496 31.65 -26.16 -11.98
N GLN A 497 31.21 -26.97 -11.02
CA GLN A 497 32.11 -27.76 -10.16
C GLN A 497 32.61 -29.02 -10.87
N ASP A 498 33.91 -29.27 -10.79
CA ASP A 498 34.53 -30.55 -11.19
C ASP A 498 34.35 -31.56 -10.06
N VAL A 499 33.20 -32.25 -10.06
CA VAL A 499 32.82 -33.25 -9.05
C VAL A 499 33.18 -34.64 -9.55
N LYS A 500 34.03 -35.34 -8.81
CA LYS A 500 34.51 -36.70 -9.11
C LYS A 500 34.16 -37.64 -7.97
N PHE A 501 33.84 -38.88 -8.30
CA PHE A 501 33.67 -39.93 -7.32
C PHE A 501 34.61 -41.10 -7.62
N THR A 502 35.26 -41.58 -6.56
CA THR A 502 36.15 -42.74 -6.56
C THR A 502 35.62 -43.78 -5.56
N MET A 503 36.00 -45.04 -5.75
CA MET A 503 35.68 -46.14 -4.86
C MET A 503 36.94 -46.94 -4.52
N ASP A 504 36.82 -47.80 -3.51
CA ASP A 504 37.85 -48.79 -3.19
C ASP A 504 38.23 -49.68 -4.40
N ALA A 505 39.47 -50.16 -4.40
CA ALA A 505 40.04 -50.98 -5.48
C ALA A 505 39.36 -52.35 -5.65
N SER A 506 38.55 -52.80 -4.68
CA SER A 506 37.67 -53.96 -4.84
C SER A 506 36.54 -53.74 -5.88
N TYR A 507 36.15 -52.49 -6.17
CA TYR A 507 34.96 -52.18 -6.98
C TYR A 507 35.27 -51.93 -8.46
N THR A 508 35.66 -53.00 -9.16
CA THR A 508 36.15 -52.95 -10.56
C THR A 508 35.07 -52.69 -11.62
N GLY A 509 33.78 -52.91 -11.31
CA GLY A 509 32.69 -52.79 -12.28
C GLY A 509 32.33 -51.35 -12.68
N GLY A 510 32.81 -50.35 -11.95
CA GLY A 510 32.37 -48.96 -12.08
C GLY A 510 30.93 -48.75 -11.60
N GLY A 511 30.49 -47.49 -11.54
CA GLY A 511 29.17 -47.13 -11.02
C GLY A 511 28.77 -45.70 -11.33
N ARG A 512 27.65 -45.25 -10.76
CA ARG A 512 27.16 -43.87 -10.90
C ARG A 512 26.58 -43.38 -9.58
N VAL A 513 26.94 -42.15 -9.19
CA VAL A 513 26.27 -41.42 -8.11
C VAL A 513 25.10 -40.63 -8.69
N LEU A 514 23.98 -40.59 -7.98
CA LEU A 514 22.81 -39.77 -8.33
C LEU A 514 22.65 -38.64 -7.32
N VAL A 515 22.86 -37.42 -7.80
CA VAL A 515 22.91 -36.17 -7.02
C VAL A 515 21.66 -35.36 -7.39
N VAL A 516 20.59 -35.56 -6.62
CA VAL A 516 19.26 -34.95 -6.82
C VAL A 516 19.19 -33.59 -6.13
N ASN A 517 19.33 -32.49 -6.87
CA ASN A 517 19.35 -31.12 -6.33
C ASN A 517 18.09 -30.79 -5.52
N LEU A 518 18.22 -30.50 -4.23
CA LEU A 518 17.07 -30.32 -3.32
C LEU A 518 16.24 -29.06 -3.55
N LEU A 519 16.79 -28.11 -4.30
CA LEU A 519 16.18 -26.80 -4.56
C LEU A 519 15.36 -26.78 -5.87
N THR A 520 15.45 -27.85 -6.67
CA THR A 520 14.82 -28.01 -8.00
C THR A 520 14.28 -29.42 -8.28
N ASN A 521 14.74 -30.44 -7.53
CA ASN A 521 14.61 -31.88 -7.74
C ASN A 521 15.36 -32.45 -8.97
N ASP A 522 16.25 -31.69 -9.62
CA ASP A 522 17.02 -32.16 -10.78
C ASP A 522 18.04 -33.25 -10.41
N THR A 523 18.04 -34.39 -11.09
CA THR A 523 19.02 -35.47 -10.85
C THR A 523 20.22 -35.38 -11.77
N THR A 524 21.37 -34.95 -11.25
CA THR A 524 22.66 -35.05 -11.95
C THR A 524 23.30 -36.41 -11.67
N SER A 525 23.89 -37.04 -12.69
CA SER A 525 24.48 -38.39 -12.55
C SER A 525 25.97 -38.43 -12.88
N TYR A 526 26.80 -38.54 -11.84
CA TYR A 526 28.26 -38.55 -11.94
C TYR A 526 28.78 -39.98 -12.10
N PRO A 527 29.70 -40.26 -13.05
CA PRO A 527 30.34 -41.55 -13.15
C PRO A 527 31.35 -41.76 -12.01
N ILE A 528 31.36 -42.95 -11.44
CA ILE A 528 32.41 -43.38 -10.51
C ILE A 528 33.58 -43.90 -11.34
N LYS A 529 34.76 -43.32 -11.17
CA LYS A 529 35.97 -43.78 -11.86
C LYS A 529 36.50 -45.05 -11.18
N PRO A 530 36.72 -46.16 -11.91
CA PRO A 530 37.41 -47.33 -11.35
C PRO A 530 38.80 -46.96 -10.84
N ALA A 531 39.20 -47.52 -9.70
CA ALA A 531 40.54 -47.31 -9.16
C ALA A 531 41.60 -47.90 -10.11
N THR A 532 42.65 -47.13 -10.41
CA THR A 532 43.78 -47.64 -11.18
C THR A 532 44.57 -48.62 -10.31
N ALA A 533 44.70 -49.88 -10.72
CA ALA A 533 45.42 -50.89 -9.96
C ALA A 533 46.86 -50.43 -9.65
N GLY A 534 47.21 -50.42 -8.36
CA GLY A 534 48.51 -49.94 -7.85
C GLY A 534 48.51 -48.52 -7.26
N ALA A 535 47.44 -47.73 -7.43
CA ALA A 535 47.27 -46.47 -6.70
C ALA A 535 46.76 -46.75 -5.28
N ALA A 536 47.65 -46.70 -4.28
CA ALA A 536 47.23 -46.66 -2.88
C ALA A 536 46.44 -45.36 -2.61
N PRO A 537 45.38 -45.38 -1.78
CA PRO A 537 44.69 -44.16 -1.40
C PRO A 537 45.66 -43.25 -0.64
N SER A 538 45.96 -42.08 -1.19
CA SER A 538 46.79 -41.11 -0.48
C SER A 538 46.00 -40.56 0.70
N SER A 539 46.60 -40.56 1.90
CA SER A 539 46.02 -40.03 3.15
C SER A 539 45.92 -38.49 3.18
N THR A 540 45.66 -37.90 2.02
CA THR A 540 45.71 -36.48 1.70
C THR A 540 44.58 -36.04 0.74
N SER A 541 43.67 -36.94 0.33
CA SER A 541 42.34 -36.53 -0.15
C SER A 541 41.60 -35.88 1.02
N ARG A 542 41.34 -34.57 0.91
CA ARG A 542 40.73 -33.71 1.94
C ARG A 542 39.26 -33.48 1.65
#